data_AF-A0AAV4PND2-F1
#
_entry.id   AF-A0AAV4PND2-F1
#
_cell.length_a   1.000
_cell.length_b   1.000
_cell.length_c   1.000
_cell.angle_alpha   90.00
_cell.angle_beta   90.00
_cell.angle_gamma   90.00
#
_symmetry.space_group_name_H-M   'P 1'
#
loop_
_entity.id
_entity.type
_entity.pdbx_description
1 polymer ?
#
loop_
_entity_poly.entity_id
_entity_poly.type
_entity_poly.pdbx_seq_one_letter_code
_entity_poly.pdbx_strand_id
1 'polypeptide(L)'
;MSFLQWNCRSLQNKKIWLHQPPFTTSEFWVFQETFLKADDRLSFPNKIFFRTHRNNRTGGGLLIGIPPNMSGHVIFENSNDPNLEMLAVEIQSHNVTFTIVNIYAPHGFDIHQVQNFFQYSKNENFYFW
;
A
#
# COMPACT_ATOMS: atom_id res chain seq x y z
N MET A 1 0.90 -11.60 -11.95
CA MET A 1 0.97 -10.84 -10.69
C MET A 1 2.28 -10.08 -10.65
N SER A 2 2.26 -8.76 -10.90
CA SER A 2 3.44 -7.89 -10.82
C SER A 2 3.22 -6.77 -9.80
N PHE A 3 4.18 -6.61 -8.90
CA PHE A 3 4.16 -5.59 -7.85
C PHE A 3 5.22 -4.53 -8.10
N LEU A 4 4.86 -3.28 -7.90
CA LEU A 4 5.78 -2.16 -7.86
C LEU A 4 5.78 -1.56 -6.46
N GLN A 5 6.84 -1.84 -5.70
CA GLN A 5 7.07 -1.20 -4.42
C GLN A 5 7.84 0.10 -4.62
N TRP A 6 7.44 1.17 -3.93
CA TRP A 6 8.18 2.43 -3.96
C TRP A 6 7.99 3.24 -2.68
N ASN A 7 9.08 3.47 -1.95
CA ASN A 7 9.11 4.56 -0.98
C ASN A 7 9.20 5.89 -1.76
N CYS A 8 8.09 6.60 -1.82
CA CYS A 8 7.93 7.76 -2.67
C CYS A 8 8.74 8.95 -2.17
N ARG A 9 8.95 9.13 -0.86
CA ARG A 9 9.37 10.41 -0.25
C ARG A 9 8.61 11.58 -0.90
N SER A 10 7.29 11.59 -0.72
CA SER A 10 6.30 12.44 -1.39
C SER A 10 6.02 12.09 -2.85
N LEU A 11 4.73 11.97 -3.18
CA LEU A 11 4.22 11.83 -4.55
C LEU A 11 3.91 13.16 -5.24
N GLN A 12 3.82 14.28 -4.51
CA GLN A 12 3.23 15.52 -5.03
C GLN A 12 3.87 15.99 -6.35
N ASN A 13 5.20 15.97 -6.43
CA ASN A 13 5.95 16.41 -7.62
C ASN A 13 6.36 15.26 -8.55
N LYS A 14 5.90 14.03 -8.27
CA LYS A 14 6.29 12.81 -9.00
C LYS A 14 5.12 12.14 -9.71
N LYS A 15 3.93 12.73 -9.67
CA LYS A 15 2.72 12.20 -10.30
C LYS A 15 2.90 11.90 -11.80
N ILE A 16 3.70 12.71 -12.50
CA ILE A 16 3.96 12.49 -13.93
C ILE A 16 4.66 11.15 -14.21
N TRP A 17 5.46 10.64 -13.27
CA TRP A 17 6.15 9.35 -13.41
C TRP A 17 5.18 8.18 -13.41
N LEU A 18 4.02 8.33 -12.76
CA LEU A 18 2.99 7.30 -12.71
C LEU A 18 2.41 6.97 -14.10
N HIS A 19 2.61 7.85 -15.09
CA HIS A 19 2.19 7.65 -16.48
C HIS A 19 3.23 6.95 -17.36
N GLN A 20 4.34 6.48 -16.79
CA GLN A 20 5.42 5.79 -17.51
C GLN A 20 5.69 4.41 -16.91
N PRO A 21 6.24 3.45 -17.67
CA PRO A 21 6.77 2.22 -17.09
C PRO A 21 7.84 2.53 -16.02
N PRO A 22 7.94 1.74 -14.94
CA PRO A 22 7.17 0.51 -14.69
C PRO A 22 5.75 0.75 -14.15
N PHE A 23 5.38 1.98 -13.79
CA PHE A 23 4.10 2.28 -13.14
C PHE A 23 2.89 1.86 -13.96
N THR A 24 2.87 2.17 -15.25
CA THR A 24 1.75 1.82 -16.14
C THR A 24 1.64 0.32 -16.45
N THR A 25 2.73 -0.42 -16.31
CA THR A 25 2.80 -1.86 -16.63
C THR A 25 2.63 -2.77 -15.42
N SER A 26 2.84 -2.26 -14.20
CA SER A 26 2.66 -3.04 -12.97
C SER A 26 1.18 -3.16 -12.58
N GLU A 27 0.77 -4.37 -12.20
CA GLU A 27 -0.60 -4.66 -11.78
C GLU A 27 -0.91 -4.01 -10.43
N PHE A 28 -0.01 -4.16 -9.46
CA PHE A 28 -0.17 -3.66 -8.10
C PHE A 28 0.87 -2.59 -7.77
N TRP A 29 0.44 -1.52 -7.11
CA TRP A 29 1.33 -0.49 -6.58
C TRP A 29 1.33 -0.57 -5.06
N VAL A 30 2.52 -0.53 -4.46
CA VAL A 30 2.69 -0.61 -3.01
C VAL A 30 3.64 0.51 -2.58
N PHE A 31 3.07 1.64 -2.23
CA PHE A 31 3.82 2.87 -2.00
C PHE A 31 3.89 3.23 -0.52
N GLN A 32 5.08 3.63 -0.08
CA GLN A 32 5.33 4.18 1.25
C GLN A 32 5.66 5.66 1.15
N GLU A 33 5.48 6.40 2.24
CA GLU A 33 5.84 7.82 2.31
C GLU A 33 5.23 8.64 1.17
N THR A 34 3.94 8.43 0.91
CA THR A 34 3.19 9.14 -0.14
C THR A 34 3.03 10.64 0.14
N PHE A 35 2.99 11.00 1.43
CA PHE A 35 2.79 12.35 1.97
C PHE A 35 1.46 12.99 1.53
N LEU A 36 0.51 12.15 1.09
CA LEU A 36 -0.82 12.60 0.72
C LEU A 36 -1.64 12.89 1.98
N LYS A 37 -2.44 13.96 1.93
CA LYS A 37 -3.41 14.33 2.96
C LYS A 37 -4.79 13.74 2.67
N ALA A 38 -5.70 13.82 3.65
CA ALA A 38 -7.08 13.35 3.52
C ALA A 38 -7.79 13.94 2.29
N ASP A 39 -7.59 15.23 2.05
CA ASP A 39 -8.20 16.02 0.98
C ASP A 39 -7.47 15.94 -0.37
N ASP A 40 -6.24 15.41 -0.39
CA ASP A 40 -5.50 15.23 -1.63
C ASP A 40 -6.20 14.24 -2.55
N ARG A 41 -6.47 14.69 -3.79
CA ARG A 41 -7.03 13.84 -4.83
C ARG A 41 -5.91 13.10 -5.57
N LEU A 42 -6.04 11.78 -5.61
CA LEU A 42 -5.26 10.90 -6.47
C LEU A 42 -6.21 9.94 -7.14
N SER A 43 -6.27 10.00 -8.48
CA SER A 43 -7.02 9.07 -9.30
C SER A 43 -6.15 8.65 -10.47
N PHE A 44 -6.32 7.41 -10.91
CA PHE A 44 -5.61 6.86 -12.04
C PHE A 44 -6.52 5.86 -12.75
N PRO A 45 -6.75 5.96 -14.07
CA PRO A 45 -7.82 5.21 -14.75
C PRO A 45 -7.73 3.68 -14.60
N ASN A 46 -6.53 3.14 -14.42
CA ASN A 46 -6.25 1.71 -14.31
C ASN A 46 -5.92 1.26 -12.87
N LYS A 47 -6.28 2.04 -11.85
CA LYS A 47 -6.05 1.70 -10.44
C LYS A 47 -7.23 2.09 -9.55
N ILE A 48 -7.58 1.20 -8.62
CA ILE A 48 -8.36 1.51 -7.42
C ILE A 48 -7.35 1.67 -6.27
N PHE A 49 -7.51 2.72 -5.45
CA PHE A 49 -6.58 3.05 -4.38
C PHE A 49 -7.16 2.83 -2.99
N PHE A 50 -6.35 2.18 -2.14
CA PHE A 50 -6.51 2.14 -0.70
C PHE A 50 -5.32 2.90 -0.11
N ARG A 51 -5.55 3.81 0.83
CA ARG A 51 -4.47 4.63 1.38
C ARG A 51 -4.74 5.05 2.81
N THR A 52 -3.65 5.33 3.51
CA THR A 52 -3.63 5.90 4.85
C THR A 52 -2.89 7.24 4.80
N HIS A 53 -3.10 8.08 5.81
CA HIS A 53 -2.39 9.34 5.96
C HIS A 53 -2.19 9.63 7.45
N ARG A 54 -1.16 10.43 7.77
CA ARG A 54 -0.91 10.92 9.13
C ARG A 54 -1.52 12.31 9.29
N ASN A 55 -2.30 12.52 10.34
CA ASN A 55 -2.94 13.80 10.61
C ASN A 55 -2.00 14.84 11.26
N ASN A 56 -0.98 14.39 11.99
CA ASN A 56 -0.26 15.24 12.95
C ASN A 56 1.20 15.55 12.59
N ARG A 57 1.68 15.19 11.40
CA ARG A 57 3.06 15.48 10.97
C ARG A 57 3.21 15.47 9.47
N THR A 58 4.25 16.16 9.01
CA THR A 58 4.70 16.02 7.63
C THR A 58 5.32 14.63 7.43
N GLY A 59 4.81 13.91 6.43
CA GLY A 59 5.35 12.63 6.00
C GLY A 59 4.63 11.39 6.50
N GLY A 60 5.03 10.23 5.96
CA GLY A 60 4.29 8.98 6.09
C GLY A 60 3.22 8.80 5.01
N GLY A 61 2.21 8.00 5.31
CA GLY A 61 1.10 7.65 4.43
C GLY A 61 1.46 6.50 3.50
N LEU A 62 0.59 5.49 3.49
CA LEU A 62 0.72 4.30 2.66
C LEU A 62 -0.30 4.32 1.53
N LEU A 63 0.01 3.67 0.42
CA LEU A 63 -0.95 3.44 -0.66
C LEU A 63 -0.78 2.05 -1.25
N ILE A 64 -1.90 1.37 -1.45
CA ILE A 64 -2.01 0.16 -2.27
C ILE A 64 -2.91 0.49 -3.46
N GLY A 65 -2.39 0.30 -4.68
CA GLY A 65 -3.15 0.43 -5.92
C GLY A 65 -3.38 -0.95 -6.53
N ILE A 66 -4.64 -1.27 -6.85
CA ILE A 66 -5.02 -2.56 -7.45
C ILE A 66 -5.67 -2.35 -8.84
N PRO A 67 -5.67 -3.35 -9.73
CA PRO A 67 -6.42 -3.29 -10.99
C PRO A 67 -7.93 -3.05 -10.78
N PRO A 68 -8.61 -2.30 -11.67
CA PRO A 68 -10.01 -1.91 -11.50
C PRO A 68 -11.00 -3.07 -11.70
N ASN A 69 -10.56 -4.18 -12.27
CA ASN A 69 -11.34 -5.41 -12.44
C ASN A 69 -11.24 -6.36 -11.23
N MET A 70 -10.57 -5.94 -10.15
CA MET A 70 -10.47 -6.68 -8.89
C MET A 70 -11.22 -5.93 -7.79
N SER A 71 -11.70 -6.65 -6.79
CA SER A 71 -12.23 -6.04 -5.56
C SER A 71 -11.17 -6.11 -4.47
N GLY A 72 -11.17 -5.13 -3.58
CA GLY A 72 -10.32 -5.12 -2.41
C GLY A 72 -11.03 -4.50 -1.22
N HIS A 73 -10.67 -4.93 -0.02
CA HIS A 73 -11.12 -4.32 1.21
C HIS A 73 -10.00 -4.25 2.24
N VAL A 74 -9.97 -3.17 3.01
CA VAL A 74 -8.99 -3.00 4.08
C VAL A 74 -9.34 -3.96 5.22
N ILE A 75 -8.41 -4.86 5.55
CA ILE A 75 -8.55 -5.78 6.68
C ILE A 75 -7.74 -5.33 7.90
N PHE A 76 -6.76 -4.46 7.70
CA PHE A 76 -6.00 -3.85 8.78
C PHE A 76 -5.44 -2.50 8.34
N GLU A 77 -5.51 -1.52 9.24
CA GLU A 77 -4.84 -0.24 9.12
C GLU A 77 -4.28 0.17 10.48
N ASN A 78 -3.01 0.55 10.52
CA ASN A 78 -2.45 1.32 11.61
C ASN A 78 -1.70 2.52 11.02
N SER A 79 -2.29 3.70 11.17
CA SER A 79 -1.71 4.99 10.77
C SER A 79 -1.35 5.89 11.97
N ASN A 80 -1.69 5.46 13.19
CA ASN A 80 -1.53 6.25 14.40
C ASN A 80 -0.20 6.03 15.12
N ASP A 81 0.51 4.93 14.84
CA ASP A 81 1.85 4.73 15.37
C ASP A 81 2.87 5.63 14.60
N PRO A 82 3.62 6.49 15.30
CA PRO A 82 4.55 7.42 14.68
C PRO A 82 5.77 6.74 14.05
N ASN A 83 6.03 5.48 14.37
CA ASN A 83 7.19 4.72 13.92
C ASN A 83 6.78 3.60 12.96
N LEU A 84 5.58 3.04 13.09
CA LEU A 84 5.09 1.94 12.27
C LEU A 84 3.77 2.31 11.58
N GLU A 85 3.75 2.35 10.25
CA GLU A 85 2.52 2.39 9.48
C GLU A 85 2.28 1.04 8.83
N MET A 86 1.03 0.59 8.82
CA MET A 86 0.63 -0.63 8.13
C MET A 86 -0.72 -0.47 7.46
N LEU A 87 -0.83 -0.98 6.24
CA LEU A 87 -2.06 -1.08 5.47
C LEU A 87 -2.11 -2.49 4.86
N ALA A 88 -3.09 -3.28 5.28
CA ALA A 88 -3.36 -4.59 4.70
C ALA A 88 -4.68 -4.59 3.96
N VAL A 89 -4.65 -4.99 2.69
CA VAL A 89 -5.82 -5.08 1.81
C VAL A 89 -5.95 -6.52 1.34
N GLU A 90 -7.07 -7.16 1.65
CA GLU A 90 -7.45 -8.40 1.00
C GLU A 90 -7.98 -8.08 -0.40
N ILE A 91 -7.48 -8.80 -1.39
CA ILE A 91 -7.80 -8.64 -2.81
C ILE A 91 -8.44 -9.93 -3.29
N GLN A 92 -9.58 -9.78 -3.95
CA GLN A 92 -10.28 -10.87 -4.61
C GLN A 92 -10.17 -10.67 -6.12
N SER A 93 -9.60 -11.67 -6.79
CA SER A 93 -9.51 -11.72 -8.25
C SER A 93 -9.93 -13.10 -8.74
N HIS A 94 -11.08 -13.16 -9.41
CA HIS A 94 -11.67 -14.42 -9.87
C HIS A 94 -11.81 -15.43 -8.71
N ASN A 95 -11.08 -16.55 -8.77
CA ASN A 95 -11.12 -17.62 -7.78
C ASN A 95 -9.93 -17.57 -6.80
N VAL A 96 -9.16 -16.48 -6.79
CA VAL A 96 -8.00 -16.32 -5.92
C VAL A 96 -8.22 -15.13 -4.98
N THR A 97 -7.96 -15.36 -3.70
CA THR A 97 -7.94 -14.34 -2.67
C THR A 97 -6.55 -14.30 -2.06
N PHE A 98 -5.97 -13.11 -1.97
CA PHE A 98 -4.67 -12.88 -1.35
C PHE A 98 -4.65 -11.52 -0.66
N THR A 99 -3.70 -11.30 0.23
CA THR A 99 -3.55 -10.06 0.97
C THR A 99 -2.25 -9.36 0.58
N ILE A 100 -2.31 -8.05 0.31
CA ILE A 100 -1.13 -7.20 0.25
C ILE A 100 -0.99 -6.48 1.58
N VAL A 101 0.17 -6.61 2.21
CA VAL A 101 0.53 -5.94 3.47
C VAL A 101 1.63 -4.93 3.17
N ASN A 102 1.28 -3.66 3.16
CA ASN A 102 2.19 -2.53 3.00
C ASN A 102 2.60 -2.00 4.37
N ILE A 103 3.89 -1.91 4.62
CA ILE A 103 4.48 -1.55 5.91
C ILE A 103 5.47 -0.42 5.67
N TYR A 104 5.48 0.55 6.58
CA TYR A 104 6.57 1.51 6.68
C TYR A 104 7.02 1.56 8.14
N ALA A 105 8.24 1.08 8.38
CA ALA A 105 8.74 0.79 9.71
C ALA A 105 10.13 1.40 9.93
N PRO A 106 10.60 1.55 11.18
CA PRO A 106 11.95 2.05 11.45
C PRO A 106 12.99 1.00 11.06
N HIS A 107 14.24 1.45 10.91
CA HIS A 107 15.36 0.54 10.68
C HIS A 107 15.47 -0.49 11.81
N GLY A 108 15.68 -1.76 11.46
CA GLY A 108 15.77 -2.85 12.43
C GLY A 108 14.41 -3.40 12.91
N PHE A 109 13.30 -2.99 12.28
CA PHE A 109 11.99 -3.59 12.54
C PHE A 109 11.99 -5.09 12.24
N ASP A 110 11.44 -5.87 13.16
CA ASP A 110 11.29 -7.32 13.01
C ASP A 110 9.97 -7.66 12.31
N ILE A 111 10.09 -8.01 11.02
CA ILE A 111 8.95 -8.39 10.18
C ILE A 111 8.21 -9.64 10.68
N HIS A 112 8.85 -10.51 11.47
CA HIS A 112 8.22 -11.71 12.00
C HIS A 112 7.05 -11.39 12.92
N GLN A 113 7.06 -10.23 13.59
CA GLN A 113 5.92 -9.79 14.40
C GLN A 113 4.66 -9.63 13.55
N VAL A 114 4.80 -9.09 12.33
CA VAL A 114 3.69 -8.91 11.38
C VAL A 114 3.28 -10.24 10.75
N GLN A 115 4.25 -11.06 10.39
CA GLN A 115 3.97 -12.40 9.84
C GLN A 115 3.21 -13.26 10.85
N ASN A 116 3.60 -13.23 12.13
CA ASN A 116 2.92 -13.91 13.22
C ASN A 116 1.50 -13.38 13.43
N PHE A 117 1.28 -12.07 13.28
CA PHE A 117 -0.06 -11.48 13.34
C PHE A 117 -0.98 -12.04 12.24
N PHE A 118 -0.44 -12.24 11.03
CA PHE A 118 -1.19 -12.78 9.89
C PHE A 118 -1.09 -14.30 9.72
N GLN A 119 -0.48 -15.04 10.66
CA GLN A 119 -0.22 -16.48 10.52
C GLN A 119 -1.48 -17.34 10.38
N TYR A 120 -2.62 -16.85 10.87
CA TYR A 120 -3.91 -17.52 10.77
C TYR A 120 -4.74 -17.05 9.57
N SER A 121 -4.21 -16.13 8.75
CA SER A 121 -4.82 -15.78 7.47
C SER A 121 -4.87 -17.03 6.59
N LYS A 122 -6.04 -17.32 6.03
CA LYS A 122 -6.24 -18.45 5.11
C LYS A 122 -5.68 -18.16 3.71
N ASN A 123 -5.38 -16.89 3.44
CA ASN A 123 -4.96 -16.41 2.13
C ASN A 123 -3.44 -16.25 2.08
N GLU A 124 -2.88 -16.30 0.87
CA GLU A 124 -1.50 -15.90 0.64
C GLU A 124 -1.30 -14.42 1.00
N ASN A 125 -0.23 -14.10 1.72
CA ASN A 125 0.07 -12.73 2.13
C ASN A 125 1.39 -12.27 1.48
N PHE A 126 1.35 -11.13 0.79
CA PHE A 126 2.52 -10.47 0.20
C PHE A 126 2.92 -9.27 1.06
N TYR A 127 4.12 -9.31 1.65
CA TYR A 127 4.61 -8.29 2.57
C TYR A 127 5.62 -7.37 1.87
N PHE A 128 5.45 -6.05 2.05
CA PHE A 128 6.33 -5.01 1.52
C PHE A 128 6.65 -4.04 2.66
N TRP A 129 7.94 -3.87 2.99
CA TRP A 129 8.41 -2.99 4.08
C TRP A 129 9.65 -2.21 3.69
#